data_AF-A0A7S2MFV5-F1
#
_entry.id   AF-A0A7S2MFV5-F1
#
_cell.length_a   1.000
_cell.length_b   1.000
_cell.length_c   1.000
_cell.angle_alpha   90.00
_cell.angle_beta   90.00
_cell.angle_gamma   90.00
#
_symmetry.space_group_name_H-M   'P 1'
#
loop_
_entity.id
_entity.type
_entity.pdbx_description
1 polymer ?
#
loop_
_entity_poly.entity_id
_entity_poly.type
_entity_poly.pdbx_seq_one_letter_code
_entity_poly.pdbx_strand_id
1 'polypeptide(L)'
;EVHWRGDPDFVHRIEYRGFEAAVAKVRKQIAEKGPYDVIIGFSMAATVLTALAAELLREEAAVPWRLLVFFNGMWIRDERHAAVCSTPVCVPCLQIYGRNDHFRAYQADRLIRHFADPIIIEHDGNHSFPAPDLEHAEEFYAEIVESMRWHCGFQDP
;
A
#
# COMPACT_ATOMS: atom_id res chain seq x y z
N GLU A 1 9.27 -20.22 -6.95
CA GLU A 1 7.90 -20.73 -6.80
C GLU A 1 7.40 -20.38 -5.43
N VAL A 2 6.33 -19.61 -5.32
CA VAL A 2 5.71 -19.32 -4.01
C VAL A 2 4.70 -20.43 -3.76
N HIS A 3 5.01 -21.35 -2.84
CA HIS A 3 4.08 -22.39 -2.42
C HIS A 3 3.07 -21.81 -1.43
N TRP A 4 1.89 -21.44 -1.93
CA TRP A 4 0.77 -20.95 -1.12
C TRP A 4 0.09 -22.04 -0.28
N ARG A 5 0.26 -23.32 -0.65
CA ARG A 5 -0.34 -24.45 0.09
C ARG A 5 0.34 -24.61 1.44
N GLY A 6 -0.44 -24.40 2.51
CA GLY A 6 0.02 -24.57 3.89
C GLY A 6 0.52 -23.29 4.55
N ASP A 7 0.39 -22.14 3.90
CA ASP A 7 0.65 -20.85 4.56
C ASP A 7 -0.46 -20.61 5.62
N PRO A 8 -0.08 -20.43 6.90
CA PRO A 8 -1.04 -20.19 7.99
C PRO A 8 -1.97 -19.00 7.72
N ASP A 9 -1.57 -18.08 6.84
CA ASP A 9 -2.35 -16.91 6.48
C ASP A 9 -3.60 -17.25 5.64
N PHE A 10 -3.59 -18.38 4.95
CA PHE A 10 -4.70 -18.85 4.11
C PHE A 10 -5.51 -19.97 4.76
N VAL A 11 -5.28 -20.25 6.05
CA VAL A 11 -6.05 -21.23 6.85
C VAL A 11 -7.54 -20.94 6.82
N HIS A 12 -7.91 -19.66 6.74
CA HIS A 12 -9.27 -19.24 6.44
C HIS A 12 -9.33 -18.73 5.00
N ARG A 13 -10.16 -19.37 4.17
CA ARG A 13 -10.42 -18.94 2.80
C ARG A 13 -11.05 -17.54 2.83
N ILE A 14 -10.33 -16.55 2.34
CA ILE A 14 -10.82 -15.20 2.10
C ILE A 14 -11.18 -15.06 0.63
N GLU A 15 -12.34 -14.46 0.37
CA GLU A 15 -12.79 -14.11 -0.97
C GLU A 15 -13.08 -12.62 -1.04
N TYR A 16 -12.37 -11.90 -1.91
CA TYR A 16 -12.70 -10.51 -2.21
C TYR A 16 -13.78 -10.46 -3.28
N ARG A 17 -14.91 -9.82 -2.96
CA ARG A 17 -16.00 -9.61 -3.91
C ARG A 17 -15.78 -8.33 -4.68
N GLY A 18 -15.72 -8.41 -6.01
CA GLY A 18 -15.57 -7.25 -6.90
C GLY A 18 -14.15 -6.68 -6.92
N PHE A 19 -13.13 -7.50 -6.65
CA PHE A 19 -11.74 -7.07 -6.59
C PHE A 19 -11.25 -6.48 -7.90
N GLU A 20 -11.46 -7.19 -9.02
CA GLU A 20 -11.07 -6.74 -10.36
C GLU A 20 -11.82 -5.48 -10.77
N ALA A 21 -13.10 -5.37 -10.38
CA ALA A 21 -13.88 -4.16 -10.61
C ALA A 21 -13.33 -2.96 -9.82
N ALA A 22 -12.83 -3.17 -8.60
CA ALA A 22 -12.19 -2.14 -7.80
C ALA A 22 -10.86 -1.69 -8.43
N VAL A 23 -10.00 -2.64 -8.84
CA VAL A 23 -8.73 -2.35 -9.53
C VAL A 23 -8.98 -1.59 -10.83
N ALA A 24 -9.90 -2.06 -11.66
CA ALA A 24 -10.26 -1.41 -12.92
C ALA A 24 -10.84 0.00 -12.70
N LYS A 25 -11.64 0.19 -11.65
CA LYS A 25 -12.18 1.50 -11.30
C LYS A 25 -11.08 2.48 -10.90
N VAL A 26 -10.12 2.06 -10.09
CA VAL A 26 -8.97 2.90 -9.70
C VAL A 26 -8.11 3.23 -10.92
N ARG A 27 -7.76 2.24 -11.74
CA ARG A 27 -7.02 2.45 -13.00
C ARG A 27 -7.71 3.48 -13.90
N LYS A 28 -9.02 3.35 -14.08
CA LYS A 28 -9.84 4.29 -14.88
C LYS A 28 -9.82 5.70 -14.28
N GLN A 29 -10.00 5.85 -12.97
CA GLN A 29 -9.99 7.18 -12.34
C GLN A 29 -8.63 7.89 -12.49
N ILE A 30 -7.52 7.15 -12.36
CA ILE A 30 -6.17 7.70 -12.56
C ILE A 30 -6.01 8.18 -14.00
N ALA A 31 -6.45 7.39 -14.98
CA ALA A 31 -6.35 7.74 -16.39
C ALA A 31 -7.23 8.95 -16.77
N GLU A 32 -8.42 9.07 -16.20
CA GLU A 32 -9.38 10.14 -16.54
C GLU A 32 -9.15 11.45 -15.80
N LYS A 33 -8.66 11.40 -14.56
CA LYS A 33 -8.60 12.57 -13.66
C LYS A 33 -7.19 12.92 -13.19
N GLY A 34 -6.19 12.13 -13.56
CA GLY A 34 -4.80 12.45 -13.29
C GLY A 34 -4.30 13.67 -14.07
N PRO A 35 -3.02 14.02 -13.94
CA PRO A 35 -2.00 13.25 -13.21
C PRO A 35 -2.16 13.33 -11.68
N TYR A 36 -1.74 12.26 -10.99
CA TYR A 36 -1.59 12.22 -9.53
C TYR A 36 -0.16 11.81 -9.20
N ASP A 37 0.62 12.70 -8.60
CA ASP A 37 2.00 12.36 -8.19
C ASP A 37 2.02 11.41 -6.98
N VAL A 38 1.05 11.54 -6.08
CA VAL A 38 0.93 10.74 -4.86
C VAL A 38 -0.46 10.12 -4.78
N ILE A 39 -0.54 8.83 -4.47
CA ILE A 39 -1.81 8.14 -4.19
C ILE A 39 -1.78 7.60 -2.77
N ILE A 40 -2.80 7.96 -1.99
CA ILE A 40 -2.94 7.54 -0.60
C ILE A 40 -3.97 6.40 -0.51
N GLY A 41 -3.59 5.30 0.13
CA GLY A 41 -4.45 4.16 0.40
C GLY A 41 -4.57 3.89 1.90
N PHE A 42 -5.78 3.62 2.38
CA PHE A 42 -6.03 3.15 3.74
C PHE A 42 -6.49 1.69 3.74
N SER A 43 -5.93 0.86 4.62
CA SER A 43 -6.37 -0.53 4.82
C SER A 43 -6.39 -1.33 3.50
N MET A 44 -7.54 -1.92 3.13
CA MET A 44 -7.71 -2.67 1.88
C MET A 44 -7.48 -1.85 0.60
N ALA A 45 -7.47 -0.52 0.65
CA ALA A 45 -7.10 0.27 -0.53
C ALA A 45 -5.63 0.02 -0.92
N ALA A 46 -4.76 -0.28 0.05
CA ALA A 46 -3.38 -0.69 -0.22
C ALA A 46 -3.34 -2.01 -1.02
N THR A 47 -4.24 -2.95 -0.72
CA THR A 47 -4.39 -4.21 -1.47
C THR A 47 -4.73 -3.97 -2.94
N VAL A 48 -5.71 -3.09 -3.21
CA VAL A 48 -6.13 -2.72 -4.57
C VAL A 48 -5.02 -1.99 -5.32
N LEU A 49 -4.35 -1.02 -4.67
CA LEU A 49 -3.28 -0.25 -5.29
C LEU A 49 -2.01 -1.08 -5.55
N THR A 50 -1.71 -2.02 -4.66
CA THR A 50 -0.61 -2.98 -4.84
C THR A 50 -0.87 -3.89 -6.04
N ALA A 51 -2.10 -4.38 -6.18
CA ALA A 51 -2.48 -5.19 -7.34
C ALA A 51 -2.39 -4.38 -8.65
N LEU A 52 -2.89 -3.14 -8.66
CA LEU A 52 -2.77 -2.26 -9.83
C LEU A 52 -1.31 -1.98 -10.19
N ALA A 53 -0.46 -1.68 -9.19
CA ALA A 53 0.96 -1.44 -9.41
C ALA A 53 1.63 -2.66 -10.05
N ALA A 54 1.36 -3.84 -9.51
CA ALA A 54 1.93 -5.08 -10.04
C ALA A 54 1.40 -5.46 -11.43
N GLU A 55 0.12 -5.20 -11.74
CA GLU A 55 -0.42 -5.34 -13.10
C GLU A 55 0.31 -4.44 -14.10
N LEU A 56 0.48 -3.15 -13.77
CA LEU A 56 1.18 -2.20 -14.63
C LEU A 56 2.63 -2.62 -14.88
N LEU A 57 3.34 -3.06 -13.83
CA LEU A 57 4.71 -3.55 -13.96
C LEU A 57 4.80 -4.81 -14.84
N ARG A 58 3.85 -5.75 -14.70
CA ARG A 58 3.79 -6.96 -15.53
C ARG A 58 3.43 -6.68 -16.99
N GLU A 59 2.66 -5.63 -17.23
CA GLU A 59 2.31 -5.13 -18.56
C GLU A 59 3.45 -4.31 -19.19
N GLU A 60 4.57 -4.12 -18.47
CA GLU A 60 5.66 -3.19 -18.84
C GLU A 60 5.14 -1.76 -19.11
N ALA A 61 4.03 -1.40 -18.47
CA ALA A 61 3.39 -0.10 -18.59
C ALA A 61 4.03 0.91 -17.64
N ALA A 62 3.99 2.19 -18.03
CA ALA A 62 4.41 3.28 -17.15
C ALA A 62 3.48 3.36 -15.92
N VAL A 63 4.08 3.46 -14.73
CA VAL A 63 3.36 3.74 -13.49
C VAL A 63 3.07 5.24 -13.42
N PRO A 64 1.79 5.68 -13.44
CA PRO A 64 1.42 7.09 -13.62
C PRO A 64 1.40 7.89 -12.30
N TRP A 65 2.19 7.50 -11.31
CA TRP A 65 2.39 8.19 -10.03
C TRP A 65 3.84 8.01 -9.57
N ARG A 66 4.27 8.86 -8.63
CA ARG A 66 5.63 8.89 -8.10
C ARG A 66 5.76 8.19 -6.74
N LEU A 67 4.71 8.21 -5.93
CA LEU A 67 4.70 7.63 -4.59
C LEU A 67 3.33 7.05 -4.22
N LEU A 68 3.34 5.84 -3.65
CA LEU A 68 2.21 5.31 -2.88
C LEU A 68 2.40 5.64 -1.40
N VAL A 69 1.32 6.02 -0.71
CA VAL A 69 1.33 6.21 0.74
C VAL A 69 0.22 5.36 1.36
N PHE A 70 0.60 4.33 2.09
CA PHE A 70 -0.32 3.38 2.69
C PHE A 70 -0.44 3.59 4.18
N PHE A 71 -1.65 3.83 4.67
CA PHE A 71 -1.97 3.82 6.09
C PHE A 71 -2.63 2.50 6.45
N ASN A 72 -2.02 1.78 7.39
CA ASN A 72 -2.46 0.47 7.88
C ASN A 72 -2.75 -0.52 6.75
N GLY A 73 -1.88 -0.53 5.73
CA GLY A 73 -2.09 -1.28 4.50
C GLY A 73 -2.18 -2.80 4.72
N MET A 74 -3.05 -3.46 3.96
CA MET A 74 -3.26 -4.90 4.03
C MET A 74 -2.71 -5.65 2.81
N TRP A 75 -2.24 -6.87 3.04
CA TRP A 75 -1.78 -7.77 1.99
C TRP A 75 -2.95 -8.45 1.24
N ILE A 76 -2.71 -8.89 0.00
CA ILE A 76 -3.67 -9.68 -0.77
C ILE A 76 -3.78 -11.08 -0.15
N ARG A 77 -4.92 -11.38 0.46
CA ARG A 77 -5.20 -12.70 1.09
C ARG A 77 -6.09 -13.62 0.27
N ASP A 78 -6.63 -13.13 -0.83
CA ASP A 78 -7.39 -13.98 -1.75
C ASP A 78 -6.42 -14.72 -2.68
N GLU A 79 -6.34 -16.04 -2.55
CA GLU A 79 -5.42 -16.89 -3.32
C GLU A 79 -5.57 -16.71 -4.83
N ARG A 80 -6.76 -16.34 -5.31
CA ARG A 80 -7.03 -16.10 -6.74
C ARG A 80 -6.24 -14.91 -7.27
N HIS A 81 -5.87 -13.98 -6.38
CA HIS A 81 -5.15 -12.76 -6.72
C HIS A 81 -3.70 -12.75 -6.19
N ALA A 82 -3.30 -13.74 -5.38
CA ALA A 82 -1.95 -13.82 -4.83
C ALA A 82 -0.84 -13.89 -5.90
N ALA A 83 -1.15 -14.46 -7.06
CA ALA A 83 -0.21 -14.53 -8.20
C ALA A 83 0.18 -13.16 -8.77
N VAL A 84 -0.61 -12.11 -8.49
CA VAL A 84 -0.34 -10.74 -8.94
C VAL A 84 1.00 -10.24 -8.38
N CYS A 85 1.45 -10.75 -7.24
CA CYS A 85 2.69 -10.31 -6.60
C CYS A 85 3.77 -11.40 -6.52
N SER A 86 3.87 -12.24 -7.56
CA SER A 86 4.96 -13.23 -7.67
C SER A 86 6.36 -12.60 -7.77
N THR A 87 6.45 -11.31 -8.08
CA THR A 87 7.66 -10.49 -8.03
C THR A 87 7.46 -9.30 -7.10
N PRO A 88 8.53 -8.82 -6.43
CA PRO A 88 8.47 -7.59 -5.65
C PRO A 88 7.93 -6.41 -6.48
N VAL A 89 7.09 -5.58 -5.87
CA VAL A 89 6.56 -4.36 -6.45
C VAL A 89 7.63 -3.27 -6.33
N CYS A 90 8.20 -2.89 -7.46
CA CYS A 90 9.28 -1.91 -7.55
C CYS A 90 8.75 -0.49 -7.79
N VAL A 91 7.78 -0.04 -6.98
CA VAL A 91 7.31 1.35 -6.96
C VAL A 91 7.61 1.97 -5.59
N PRO A 92 8.00 3.26 -5.52
CA PRO A 92 8.20 3.92 -4.24
C PRO A 92 6.94 3.88 -3.39
N CYS A 93 7.09 3.51 -2.13
CA CYS A 93 5.98 3.32 -1.21
C CYS A 93 6.36 3.70 0.22
N LEU A 94 5.59 4.60 0.81
CA LEU A 94 5.61 4.91 2.23
C LEU A 94 4.51 4.11 2.93
N GLN A 95 4.89 3.18 3.81
CA GLN A 95 3.95 2.34 4.55
C GLN A 95 3.94 2.74 6.03
N ILE A 96 2.76 3.13 6.49
CA ILE A 96 2.52 3.76 7.78
C ILE A 96 1.63 2.84 8.59
N TYR A 97 2.02 2.55 9.82
CA TYR A 97 1.29 1.59 10.66
C TYR A 97 1.08 2.05 12.10
N GLY A 98 -0.12 1.81 12.62
CA GLY A 98 -0.38 1.80 14.05
C GLY A 98 0.23 0.57 14.70
N ARG A 99 1.06 0.75 15.74
CA ARG A 99 1.63 -0.35 16.53
C ARG A 99 0.57 -1.17 17.25
N ASN A 100 -0.56 -0.54 17.59
CA ASN A 100 -1.69 -1.18 18.27
C ASN A 100 -2.78 -1.65 17.30
N ASP A 101 -2.57 -1.57 15.99
CA ASP A 101 -3.47 -2.14 15.00
C ASP A 101 -3.47 -3.68 15.09
N HIS A 102 -4.65 -4.29 15.28
CA HIS A 102 -4.78 -5.74 15.33
C HIS A 102 -4.40 -6.44 14.02
N PHE A 103 -4.43 -5.74 12.88
CA PHE A 103 -3.97 -6.27 11.59
C PHE A 103 -2.46 -6.15 11.41
N ARG A 104 -1.78 -5.30 12.19
CA ARG A 104 -0.34 -5.04 12.07
C ARG A 104 0.47 -6.33 12.07
N ALA A 105 0.27 -7.16 13.10
CA ALA A 105 1.05 -8.37 13.35
C ALA A 105 0.94 -9.42 12.23
N TYR A 106 -0.08 -9.32 11.39
CA TYR A 106 -0.43 -10.37 10.43
C TYR A 106 -0.44 -9.89 8.96
N GLN A 107 -0.67 -8.60 8.71
CA GLN A 107 -0.76 -8.06 7.34
C GLN A 107 0.42 -7.17 6.94
N ALA A 108 0.98 -6.41 7.88
CA ALA A 108 2.01 -5.42 7.56
C ALA A 108 3.27 -6.08 7.03
N ASP A 109 3.83 -7.06 7.76
CA ASP A 109 5.06 -7.75 7.39
C ASP A 109 5.01 -8.36 5.98
N ARG A 110 3.85 -8.88 5.58
CA ARG A 110 3.65 -9.42 4.24
C ARG A 110 3.70 -8.31 3.21
N LEU A 111 2.95 -7.24 3.41
CA LEU A 111 2.96 -6.11 2.49
C LEU A 111 4.37 -5.52 2.36
N ILE A 112 5.06 -5.29 3.47
CA ILE A 112 6.43 -4.77 3.53
C ILE A 112 7.38 -5.62 2.68
N ARG A 113 7.38 -6.95 2.85
CA ARG A 113 8.30 -7.86 2.14
C ARG A 113 8.05 -7.94 0.63
N HIS A 114 6.89 -7.52 0.15
CA HIS A 114 6.55 -7.54 -1.28
C HIS A 114 6.81 -6.22 -1.98
N PHE A 115 7.26 -5.18 -1.27
CA PHE A 115 7.80 -3.96 -1.88
C PHE A 115 9.32 -4.03 -1.87
N ALA A 116 9.95 -3.56 -2.94
CA ALA A 116 11.40 -3.67 -3.10
C ALA A 116 12.18 -2.84 -2.08
N ASP A 117 11.71 -1.62 -1.80
CA ASP A 117 12.34 -0.69 -0.86
C ASP A 117 11.29 0.26 -0.23
N PRO A 118 10.41 -0.25 0.65
CA PRO A 118 9.40 0.58 1.29
C PRO A 118 9.99 1.39 2.45
N ILE A 119 9.58 2.64 2.59
CA ILE A 119 9.84 3.45 3.79
C ILE A 119 8.76 3.10 4.80
N ILE A 120 9.16 2.75 6.04
CA ILE A 120 8.22 2.34 7.09
C ILE A 120 8.18 3.39 8.19
N ILE A 121 6.99 3.88 8.51
CA ILE A 121 6.74 4.77 9.65
C ILE A 121 5.74 4.08 10.59
N GLU A 122 5.97 4.18 11.90
CA GLU A 122 5.07 3.63 12.90
C GLU A 122 4.65 4.67 13.93
N HIS A 123 3.41 4.56 14.41
CA HIS A 123 2.87 5.39 15.49
C HIS A 123 2.15 4.52 16.53
N ASP A 124 1.92 5.02 17.74
CA ASP A 124 1.27 4.27 18.85
C ASP A 124 -0.26 4.15 18.72
N GLY A 125 -0.80 4.40 17.52
CA GLY A 125 -2.23 4.33 17.26
C GLY A 125 -2.70 2.92 16.84
N ASN A 126 -4.01 2.83 16.58
CA ASN A 126 -4.70 1.62 16.14
C ASN A 126 -4.88 1.61 14.61
N HIS A 127 -5.87 0.86 14.11
CA HIS A 127 -6.29 0.83 12.70
C HIS A 127 -7.03 2.12 12.28
N SER A 128 -6.34 3.26 12.36
CA SER A 128 -6.86 4.57 11.99
C SER A 128 -5.70 5.46 11.52
N PHE A 129 -6.05 6.58 10.89
CA PHE A 129 -5.12 7.70 10.82
C PHE A 129 -4.85 8.20 12.25
N PRO A 130 -3.61 8.65 12.57
CA PRO A 130 -3.37 9.37 13.81
C PRO A 130 -4.30 10.58 13.93
N ALA A 131 -4.98 10.72 15.06
CA ALA A 131 -5.81 11.88 15.27
C ALA A 131 -4.92 13.13 15.43
N PRO A 132 -5.33 14.31 14.92
CA PRO A 132 -4.51 15.52 14.99
C PRO A 132 -4.18 15.99 16.40
N ASP A 133 -4.94 15.55 17.40
CA ASP A 133 -4.77 15.87 18.82
C ASP A 133 -3.93 14.84 19.58
N LEU A 134 -3.45 13.78 18.92
CA LEU A 134 -2.45 12.89 19.51
C LEU A 134 -1.12 13.64 19.69
N GLU A 135 -0.44 13.32 20.79
CA GLU A 135 0.92 13.78 21.02
C GLU A 135 1.79 13.41 19.81
N HIS A 136 2.58 14.37 19.32
CA HIS A 136 3.42 14.26 18.14
C HIS A 136 2.73 14.07 16.78
N ALA A 137 1.41 14.26 16.67
CA ALA A 137 0.71 14.12 15.39
C ALA A 137 1.23 15.11 14.32
N GLU A 138 1.57 16.35 14.71
CA GLU A 138 2.09 17.36 13.79
C GLU A 138 3.45 16.96 13.21
N GLU A 139 4.41 16.57 14.05
CA GLU A 139 5.73 16.11 13.60
C GLU A 139 5.60 14.84 12.72
N PHE A 140 4.73 13.92 13.11
CA PHE A 140 4.45 12.71 12.34
C PHE A 140 3.91 13.02 10.93
N TYR A 141 2.93 13.93 10.82
CA TYR A 141 2.41 14.32 9.51
C TYR A 141 3.41 15.16 8.72
N ALA A 142 4.28 15.93 9.38
CA ALA A 142 5.37 16.65 8.74
C ALA A 142 6.34 15.69 8.04
N GLU A 143 6.77 14.62 8.70
CA GLU A 143 7.64 13.58 8.13
C GLU A 143 7.02 12.92 6.88
N ILE A 144 5.70 12.67 6.92
CA ILE A 144 4.95 12.13 5.78
C ILE A 144 4.94 13.12 4.61
N VAL A 145 4.67 14.40 4.89
CA VAL A 145 4.65 15.46 3.88
C VAL A 145 6.04 15.67 3.28
N GLU A 146 7.10 15.65 4.08
CA GLU A 146 8.49 15.72 3.62
C GLU A 146 8.83 14.55 2.70
N SER A 147 8.42 13.34 3.07
CA SER A 147 8.57 12.15 2.22
C SER A 147 7.84 12.29 0.88
N MET A 148 6.62 12.83 0.88
CA MET A 148 5.87 13.12 -0.36
C MET A 148 6.60 14.16 -1.22
N ARG A 149 7.06 15.26 -0.61
CA ARG A 149 7.80 16.33 -1.29
C ARG A 149 9.09 15.81 -1.92
N TRP A 150 9.86 15.03 -1.18
CA TRP A 150 11.11 14.43 -1.65
C TRP A 150 10.88 13.58 -2.91
N HIS A 151 9.92 12.64 -2.87
CA HIS A 151 9.62 11.80 -4.03
C HIS A 151 9.06 12.58 -5.22
N CYS A 152 8.39 13.70 -4.96
CA CYS A 152 7.83 14.58 -5.99
C CYS A 152 8.83 15.63 -6.52
N GLY A 153 10.06 15.68 -6.00
CA GLY A 153 11.09 16.64 -6.44
C GLY A 153 10.94 18.04 -5.85
N PHE A 154 10.18 18.21 -4.78
CA PHE A 154 10.02 19.48 -4.04
C PHE A 154 11.00 19.60 -2.87
N GLN A 155 12.27 19.36 -3.14
CA GLN A 155 13.34 19.48 -2.15
C GLN A 155 13.69 20.97 -2.02
N ASP A 156 13.78 21.46 -0.78
CA ASP A 156 14.39 22.78 -0.55
C ASP A 156 15.89 22.66 -0.86
N PRO A 157 16.49 23.66 -1.54
CA PRO A 157 17.89 23.64 -1.99
C PRO A 157 18.92 23.53 -0.86
#